data_AF-W6KAJ6-F1
#
_entry.id   AF-W6KAJ6-F1
#
_cell.length_a   1.000
_cell.length_b   1.000
_cell.length_c   1.000
_cell.angle_alpha   90.00
_cell.angle_beta   90.00
_cell.angle_gamma   90.00
#
_symmetry.space_group_name_H-M   'P 1'
#
loop_
_entity.id
_entity.type
_entity.pdbx_description
1 polymer ?
#
loop_
_entity_poly.entity_id
_entity_poly.type
_entity_poly.pdbx_seq_one_letter_code
_entity_poly.pdbx_strand_id
1 'polypeptide(L)'
;MGAYTEADLHKIRVVTIDDEPWFVAVDVCYVLGSYIRERHGRVDVNTTMAVRHLHQDEVAQLREVSPNNIGGLHPMTLIVPESGLYKLIMRSDKEKAQPFQDWVTREVLPTIRKDGAYIMGEEKVKTGEMSEDELVLKAMGILSSKVERLTQERDEAQAVVEAQREREPER
;
A
#
# COMPACT_ATOMS: atom_id res chain seq x y z
N MET A 1 -26.59 10.94 -17.95
CA MET A 1 -26.07 9.55 -17.99
C MET A 1 -24.69 9.65 -18.62
N GLY A 2 -23.67 9.92 -17.81
CA GLY A 2 -22.31 10.18 -18.30
C GLY A 2 -21.60 8.85 -18.53
N ALA A 3 -21.22 8.58 -19.78
CA ALA A 3 -20.42 7.43 -20.14
C ALA A 3 -19.02 7.60 -19.54
N TYR A 4 -18.65 6.73 -18.60
CA TYR A 4 -17.25 6.56 -18.21
C TYR A 4 -16.57 5.78 -19.33
N THR A 5 -15.89 6.50 -20.22
CA THR A 5 -14.99 5.87 -21.19
C THR A 5 -13.78 5.32 -20.45
N GLU A 6 -13.30 4.15 -20.87
CA GLU A 6 -12.18 3.34 -20.38
C GLU A 6 -10.81 4.05 -20.25
N ALA A 7 -10.76 5.37 -20.46
CA ALA A 7 -9.55 6.16 -20.69
C ALA A 7 -9.00 6.94 -19.48
N ASP A 8 -9.69 6.96 -18.34
CA ASP A 8 -9.20 7.70 -17.15
C ASP A 8 -8.72 6.74 -16.05
N LEU A 9 -7.71 5.92 -16.37
CA LEU A 9 -6.86 5.29 -15.35
C LEU A 9 -6.13 6.40 -14.58
N HIS A 10 -6.75 6.86 -13.50
CA HIS A 10 -6.13 7.82 -12.60
C HIS A 10 -4.90 7.15 -11.96
N LYS A 11 -3.70 7.67 -12.26
CA LYS A 11 -2.46 7.18 -11.67
C LYS A 11 -2.39 7.60 -10.20
N ILE A 12 -2.14 6.65 -9.30
CA ILE A 12 -1.89 6.97 -7.88
C ILE A 12 -0.44 7.43 -7.73
N ARG A 13 -0.23 8.66 -7.25
CA ARG A 13 1.10 9.15 -6.90
C ARG A 13 1.52 8.61 -5.54
N VAL A 14 2.80 8.28 -5.42
CA VAL A 14 3.42 7.68 -4.24
C VAL A 14 4.65 8.49 -3.86
N VAL A 15 4.85 8.69 -2.56
CA VAL A 15 6.05 9.26 -1.95
C VAL A 15 6.65 8.22 -1.00
N THR A 16 7.97 8.13 -0.93
CA THR A 16 8.66 7.23 0.00
C THR A 16 9.03 8.00 1.27
N ILE A 17 8.64 7.48 2.43
CA ILE A 17 8.92 8.05 3.75
C ILE A 17 9.37 6.89 4.63
N ASP A 18 10.56 6.99 5.21
CA ASP A 18 11.18 5.92 6.01
C ASP A 18 11.16 4.55 5.28
N ASP A 19 11.54 4.57 3.99
CA ASP A 19 11.52 3.42 3.07
C ASP A 19 10.15 2.78 2.80
N GLU A 20 9.08 3.36 3.36
CA GLU A 20 7.71 2.89 3.17
C GLU A 20 6.93 3.75 2.16
N PRO A 21 6.01 3.16 1.38
CA PRO A 21 5.21 3.88 0.40
C PRO A 21 4.03 4.61 1.07
N TRP A 22 3.88 5.89 0.72
CA TRP A 22 2.73 6.70 1.08
C TRP A 22 2.01 7.21 -0.17
N PHE A 23 0.70 7.08 -0.17
CA PHE A 23 -0.16 7.29 -1.33
C PHE A 23 -0.88 8.63 -1.21
N VAL A 24 -0.93 9.39 -2.29
CA VAL A 24 -1.67 10.65 -2.35
C VAL A 24 -3.17 10.38 -2.26
N ALA A 25 -3.81 10.81 -1.17
CA ALA A 25 -5.18 10.44 -0.83
C ALA A 25 -6.21 10.92 -1.87
N VAL A 26 -5.96 12.06 -2.52
CA VAL A 26 -6.84 12.57 -3.58
C VAL A 26 -6.86 11.64 -4.80
N ASP A 27 -5.72 11.06 -5.17
CA ASP A 27 -5.63 10.14 -6.30
C ASP A 27 -6.35 8.83 -5.98
N VAL A 28 -6.20 8.32 -4.76
CA VAL A 28 -6.93 7.15 -4.26
C VAL A 28 -8.44 7.38 -4.36
N CYS A 29 -8.93 8.55 -3.93
CA CYS A 29 -10.34 8.89 -4.01
C CYS A 29 -10.85 8.95 -5.45
N TYR A 30 -10.08 9.53 -6.38
CA TYR A 30 -10.41 9.55 -7.80
C TYR A 30 -10.47 8.15 -8.39
N VAL A 31 -9.46 7.32 -8.13
CA VAL A 31 -9.43 5.92 -8.58
C VAL A 31 -10.65 5.19 -8.08
N LEU A 32 -10.98 5.28 -6.79
CA LEU A 32 -12.15 4.61 -6.23
C LEU A 32 -13.47 5.22 -6.69
N GLY A 33 -13.50 6.45 -7.19
CA GLY A 33 -14.76 7.18 -7.44
C GLY A 33 -15.47 7.60 -6.15
N SER A 34 -14.70 7.85 -5.07
CA SER A 34 -15.22 8.13 -3.73
C SER A 34 -15.00 9.57 -3.32
N TYR A 35 -15.91 10.13 -2.52
CA TYR A 35 -15.83 11.50 -2.00
C TYR A 35 -15.69 12.60 -3.07
N ILE A 36 -16.02 12.28 -4.32
CA ILE A 36 -16.07 13.21 -5.45
C ILE A 36 -17.36 14.03 -5.38
N ARG A 37 -17.25 15.33 -5.60
CA ARG A 37 -18.36 16.28 -5.68
C ARG A 37 -18.20 17.11 -6.94
N GLU A 38 -19.28 17.24 -7.71
CA GLU A 38 -19.33 18.14 -8.84
C GLU A 38 -20.15 19.39 -8.46
N ARG A 39 -19.55 20.57 -8.61
CA ARG A 39 -20.23 21.85 -8.34
C ARG A 39 -19.80 22.90 -9.34
N HIS A 40 -20.76 23.52 -10.02
CA HIS A 40 -20.51 24.56 -11.04
C HIS A 40 -19.48 24.13 -12.11
N GLY A 41 -19.55 22.87 -12.56
CA GLY A 41 -18.62 22.32 -13.57
C GLY A 41 -17.20 22.06 -13.06
N ARG A 42 -16.96 22.11 -11.74
CA ARG A 42 -15.71 21.69 -11.11
C ARG A 42 -15.91 20.38 -10.35
N VAL A 43 -14.95 19.47 -10.52
CA VAL A 43 -14.88 18.19 -9.81
C VAL A 43 -13.88 18.34 -8.67
N ASP A 44 -14.39 18.34 -7.44
CA ASP A 44 -13.60 18.42 -6.21
C ASP A 44 -13.69 17.12 -5.42
N VAL A 45 -12.63 16.76 -4.69
CA VAL A 45 -12.59 15.59 -3.82
C VAL A 45 -12.47 16.03 -2.38
N ASN A 46 -13.36 15.53 -1.52
CA ASN A 46 -13.27 15.80 -0.07
C ASN A 46 -12.39 14.76 0.64
N THR A 47 -11.08 14.91 0.49
CA THR A 47 -10.08 14.01 1.11
C THR A 47 -10.09 14.08 2.63
N THR A 48 -10.35 15.24 3.23
CA THR A 48 -10.51 15.38 4.69
C THR A 48 -11.62 14.48 5.21
N MET A 49 -12.74 14.38 4.48
CA MET A 49 -13.78 13.41 4.79
C MET A 49 -13.24 11.98 4.64
N ALA A 50 -12.63 11.67 3.48
CA ALA A 50 -12.20 10.32 3.14
C ALA A 50 -11.33 9.70 4.25
N VAL A 51 -10.38 10.47 4.78
CA VAL A 51 -9.41 9.97 5.77
C VAL A 51 -9.85 10.09 7.23
N ARG A 52 -11.04 10.66 7.52
CA ARG A 52 -11.45 10.99 8.91
C ARG A 52 -11.51 9.79 9.87
N HIS A 53 -11.61 8.59 9.33
CA HIS A 53 -11.75 7.34 10.09
C HIS A 53 -10.43 6.59 10.24
N LEU A 54 -9.36 7.10 9.64
CA LEU A 54 -8.02 6.56 9.80
C LEU A 54 -7.44 7.05 11.14
N HIS A 55 -6.48 6.29 11.69
CA HIS A 55 -5.78 6.73 12.88
C HIS A 55 -4.84 7.90 12.57
N GLN A 56 -4.37 8.59 13.62
CA GLN A 56 -3.54 9.77 13.48
C GLN A 56 -2.19 9.48 12.79
N ASP A 57 -1.66 8.28 12.98
CA ASP A 57 -0.44 7.77 12.35
C ASP A 57 -0.66 7.27 10.90
N GLU A 58 -1.91 7.18 10.45
CA GLU A 58 -2.28 6.74 9.11
C GLU A 58 -2.64 7.89 8.16
N VAL A 59 -2.36 9.14 8.57
CA VAL A 59 -2.61 10.34 7.77
C VAL A 59 -1.53 11.38 8.06
N ALA A 60 -0.90 11.90 7.01
CA ALA A 60 0.03 13.01 7.12
C ALA A 60 -0.24 14.07 6.04
N GLN A 61 0.21 15.30 6.28
CA GLN A 61 0.31 16.29 5.21
C GLN A 61 1.70 16.21 4.59
N LEU A 62 1.79 16.36 3.26
CA LEU A 62 3.06 16.24 2.54
C LEU A 62 4.18 17.13 3.13
N ARG A 63 3.86 18.35 3.58
CA ARG A 63 4.83 19.26 4.21
C ARG A 63 5.48 18.72 5.48
N GLU A 64 4.83 17.80 6.18
CA GLU A 64 5.29 17.25 7.47
C GLU A 64 6.38 16.18 7.27
N VAL A 65 6.46 15.63 6.06
CA VAL A 65 7.27 14.44 5.74
C VAL A 65 8.24 14.66 4.58
N SER A 66 7.98 15.63 3.70
CA SER A 66 8.90 16.00 2.62
C SER A 66 8.83 17.51 2.35
N PRO A 67 9.76 18.31 2.93
CA PRO A 67 9.82 19.75 2.69
C PRO A 67 10.10 20.11 1.22
N ASN A 68 10.76 19.20 0.50
CA ASN A 68 11.16 19.37 -0.90
C ASN A 68 10.08 18.79 -1.80
N ASN A 69 9.04 19.59 -2.01
CA ASN A 69 7.85 19.34 -2.82
C ASN A 69 8.05 18.30 -3.96
N ILE A 70 7.67 17.04 -3.72
CA ILE A 70 7.80 15.97 -4.72
C ILE A 70 6.77 16.21 -5.83
N GLY A 71 7.24 16.60 -7.01
CA GLY A 71 6.42 16.65 -8.23
C GLY A 71 5.35 17.76 -8.29
N GLY A 72 5.54 18.90 -7.60
CA GLY A 72 4.62 20.04 -7.69
C GLY A 72 3.29 19.85 -6.96
N LEU A 73 3.25 18.92 -6.01
CA LEU A 73 2.11 18.73 -5.11
C LEU A 73 1.89 19.96 -4.21
N HIS A 74 0.69 20.10 -3.65
CA HIS A 74 0.43 21.17 -2.69
C HIS A 74 0.97 20.72 -1.31
N PRO A 75 1.62 21.60 -0.52
CA PRO A 75 2.16 21.22 0.80
C PRO A 75 1.11 20.64 1.78
N MET A 76 -0.15 21.04 1.62
CA MET A 76 -1.29 20.55 2.42
C MET A 76 -1.96 19.29 1.83
N THR A 77 -1.38 18.67 0.80
CA THR A 77 -1.88 17.41 0.25
C THR A 77 -1.81 16.32 1.33
N LEU A 78 -2.95 15.68 1.57
CA LEU A 78 -3.04 14.52 2.46
C LEU A 78 -2.49 13.28 1.76
N ILE A 79 -1.67 12.54 2.49
CA ILE A 79 -1.12 11.25 2.11
C ILE A 79 -1.47 10.21 3.18
N VAL A 80 -1.55 8.95 2.77
CA VAL A 80 -1.85 7.82 3.65
C VAL A 80 -0.80 6.73 3.43
N PRO A 81 -0.34 6.02 4.47
CA PRO A 81 0.51 4.85 4.30
C PRO A 81 -0.31 3.70 3.72
N GLU A 82 0.34 2.59 3.43
CA GLU A 82 -0.30 1.38 2.90
C GLU A 82 -1.44 0.86 3.79
N SER A 83 -1.30 0.90 5.12
CA SER A 83 -2.37 0.54 6.06
C SER A 83 -3.62 1.42 5.89
N GLY A 84 -3.42 2.73 5.73
CA GLY A 84 -4.48 3.70 5.47
C GLY A 84 -5.14 3.48 4.12
N LEU A 85 -4.36 3.19 3.07
CA LEU A 85 -4.86 2.82 1.74
C LEU A 85 -5.79 1.60 1.82
N TYR A 86 -5.36 0.53 2.50
CA TYR A 86 -6.18 -0.67 2.64
C TYR A 86 -7.46 -0.40 3.42
N LYS A 87 -7.43 0.40 4.49
CA LYS A 87 -8.65 0.80 5.21
C LYS A 87 -9.63 1.58 4.33
N LEU A 88 -9.12 2.49 3.49
CA LEU A 88 -9.95 3.23 2.53
C LEU A 88 -10.61 2.28 1.51
N ILE A 89 -9.85 1.37 0.93
CA ILE A 89 -10.37 0.40 -0.05
C ILE A 89 -11.39 -0.52 0.63
N MET A 90 -11.07 -1.12 1.77
CA MET A 90 -11.92 -2.09 2.45
C MET A 90 -13.23 -1.49 3.01
N ARG A 91 -13.26 -0.19 3.29
CA ARG A 91 -14.48 0.52 3.71
C ARG A 91 -15.32 1.05 2.55
N SER A 92 -14.76 1.12 1.35
CA SER A 92 -15.41 1.72 0.19
C SER A 92 -16.63 0.92 -0.27
N ASP A 93 -17.70 1.63 -0.61
CA ASP A 93 -18.91 1.06 -1.23
C ASP A 93 -18.88 1.10 -2.76
N LYS A 94 -17.76 1.57 -3.34
CA LYS A 94 -17.63 1.77 -4.79
C LYS A 94 -17.32 0.47 -5.51
N GLU A 95 -17.92 0.30 -6.69
CA GLU A 95 -17.70 -0.86 -7.57
C GLU A 95 -16.21 -1.08 -7.85
N LYS A 96 -15.43 -0.02 -8.00
CA LYS A 96 -13.98 -0.09 -8.23
C LYS A 96 -13.18 -0.68 -7.06
N ALA A 97 -13.73 -0.70 -5.84
CA ALA A 97 -13.10 -1.34 -4.69
C ALA A 97 -13.38 -2.84 -4.63
N GLN A 98 -14.50 -3.30 -5.19
CA GLN A 98 -14.99 -4.68 -5.05
C GLN A 98 -14.00 -5.72 -5.58
N PRO A 99 -13.33 -5.56 -6.74
CA PRO A 99 -12.38 -6.58 -7.22
C PRO A 99 -11.23 -6.83 -6.24
N PHE A 100 -10.69 -5.76 -5.64
CA PHE A 100 -9.63 -5.89 -4.65
C PHE A 100 -10.16 -6.48 -3.34
N GLN A 101 -11.30 -5.99 -2.84
CA GLN A 101 -11.94 -6.54 -1.64
C GLN A 101 -12.25 -8.03 -1.79
N ASP A 102 -12.78 -8.44 -2.93
CA ASP A 102 -13.14 -9.82 -3.23
C ASP A 102 -11.89 -10.70 -3.31
N TRP A 103 -10.85 -10.25 -4.03
CA TRP A 103 -9.58 -10.95 -4.09
C TRP A 103 -8.96 -11.13 -2.70
N VAL A 104 -8.91 -10.07 -1.90
CA VAL A 104 -8.38 -10.13 -0.53
C VAL A 104 -9.21 -11.07 0.35
N THR A 105 -10.53 -10.96 0.33
CA THR A 105 -11.40 -11.66 1.28
C THR A 105 -11.76 -13.08 0.88
N ARG A 106 -11.75 -13.41 -0.42
CA ARG A 106 -12.09 -14.75 -0.93
C ARG A 106 -10.88 -15.60 -1.28
N GLU A 107 -9.77 -14.98 -1.70
CA GLU A 107 -8.55 -15.70 -2.05
C GLU A 107 -7.46 -15.50 -0.99
N VAL A 108 -6.95 -14.27 -0.82
CA VAL A 108 -5.73 -14.03 -0.01
C VAL A 108 -5.91 -14.44 1.45
N LEU A 109 -6.88 -13.87 2.16
CA LEU A 109 -7.07 -14.13 3.59
C LEU A 109 -7.47 -15.58 3.88
N PRO A 110 -8.37 -16.23 3.10
CA PRO A 110 -8.64 -17.65 3.29
C PRO A 110 -7.43 -18.54 3.07
N THR A 111 -6.57 -18.24 2.08
CA THR A 111 -5.34 -19.00 1.83
C THR A 111 -4.34 -18.83 2.97
N ILE A 112 -4.07 -17.60 3.41
CA ILE A 112 -3.22 -17.35 4.58
C ILE A 112 -3.73 -18.10 5.82
N ARG A 113 -5.05 -18.12 6.06
CA ARG A 113 -5.64 -18.83 7.21
C ARG A 113 -5.47 -20.35 7.11
N LYS A 114 -5.52 -20.93 5.91
CA LYS A 114 -5.43 -22.39 5.70
C LYS A 114 -3.98 -22.86 5.68
N ASP A 115 -3.14 -22.15 4.94
CA ASP A 115 -1.84 -22.63 4.51
C ASP A 115 -0.69 -21.86 5.19
N GLY A 116 -1.00 -20.79 5.90
CA GLY A 116 -0.04 -19.95 6.62
C GLY A 116 0.69 -18.92 5.76
N ALA A 117 0.48 -18.95 4.44
CA ALA A 117 1.06 -18.00 3.48
C ALA A 117 0.13 -17.83 2.28
N TYR A 118 0.36 -16.77 1.50
CA TYR A 118 -0.20 -16.61 0.16
C TYR A 118 0.94 -16.32 -0.82
N ILE A 119 0.98 -17.05 -1.94
CA ILE A 119 1.94 -16.84 -3.01
C ILE A 119 1.19 -16.24 -4.19
N MET A 120 1.57 -15.02 -4.57
CA MET A 120 0.97 -14.33 -5.72
C MET A 120 0.90 -15.24 -6.95
N GLY A 121 -0.30 -15.47 -7.48
CA GLY A 121 -0.51 -16.32 -8.65
C GLY A 121 -0.82 -17.78 -8.34
N GLU A 122 -0.86 -18.21 -7.07
CA GLU A 122 -1.21 -19.60 -6.73
C GLU A 122 -2.65 -19.97 -7.14
N GLU A 123 -3.54 -19.00 -7.27
CA GLU A 123 -4.88 -19.21 -7.83
C GLU A 123 -4.84 -19.75 -9.27
N LYS A 124 -3.74 -19.49 -10.00
CA LYS A 124 -3.51 -19.95 -11.37
C LYS A 124 -3.14 -21.42 -11.46
N VAL A 125 -2.74 -22.04 -10.35
CA VAL A 125 -2.55 -23.50 -10.29
C VAL A 125 -3.90 -24.20 -10.42
N LYS A 126 -4.95 -23.65 -9.78
CA LYS A 126 -6.31 -24.20 -9.88
C LYS A 126 -6.89 -24.08 -11.30
N THR A 127 -6.53 -23.02 -12.03
CA THR A 127 -6.99 -22.80 -13.41
C THR A 127 -6.15 -23.54 -14.45
N GLY A 128 -5.01 -24.12 -14.06
CA GLY A 128 -4.06 -24.78 -14.96
C GLY A 128 -3.17 -23.82 -15.76
N GLU A 129 -3.22 -22.52 -15.46
CA GLU A 129 -2.36 -21.50 -16.06
C GLU A 129 -0.93 -21.51 -15.50
N MET A 130 -0.73 -22.15 -14.35
CA MET A 130 0.57 -22.31 -13.67
C MET A 130 0.72 -23.77 -13.20
N SER A 131 1.90 -24.36 -13.35
CA SER A 131 2.16 -25.69 -12.80
C SER A 131 2.50 -25.64 -11.32
N GLU A 132 2.35 -26.77 -10.62
CA GLU A 132 2.79 -26.90 -9.22
C GLU A 132 4.30 -26.64 -9.08
N ASP A 133 5.11 -27.14 -10.02
CA ASP A 133 6.56 -26.92 -10.04
C ASP A 133 6.91 -25.43 -10.18
N GLU A 134 6.19 -24.69 -11.03
CA GLU A 134 6.39 -23.24 -11.18
C GLU A 134 6.04 -22.49 -9.88
N LEU A 135 4.95 -22.89 -9.21
CA LEU A 135 4.57 -22.34 -7.91
C LEU A 135 5.67 -22.60 -6.86
N VAL A 136 6.19 -23.82 -6.78
CA VAL A 136 7.27 -24.20 -5.84
C VAL A 136 8.53 -23.39 -6.10
N LEU A 137 8.95 -23.24 -7.36
CA LEU A 137 10.12 -22.43 -7.71
C LEU A 137 9.93 -20.96 -7.32
N LYS A 138 8.72 -20.41 -7.54
CA LYS A 138 8.38 -19.05 -7.12
C LYS A 138 8.43 -18.89 -5.61
N ALA A 139 7.89 -19.87 -4.86
CA ALA A 139 7.93 -19.88 -3.40
C ALA A 139 9.37 -19.91 -2.87
N MET A 140 10.21 -20.79 -3.44
CA MET A 140 11.64 -20.87 -3.10
C MET A 140 12.37 -19.56 -3.38
N GLY A 141 12.10 -18.91 -4.52
CA GLY A 141 12.67 -17.61 -4.84
C GLY A 141 12.30 -16.54 -3.81
N ILE A 142 11.01 -16.44 -3.45
CA ILE A 142 10.52 -15.49 -2.43
C ILE A 142 11.21 -15.75 -1.08
N LEU A 143 11.30 -17.02 -0.66
CA LEU A 143 11.94 -17.39 0.61
C LEU A 143 13.43 -17.08 0.61
N SER A 144 14.16 -17.35 -0.48
CA SER A 144 15.58 -17.04 -0.60
C SER A 144 15.84 -15.54 -0.45
N SER A 145 15.11 -14.72 -1.21
CA SER A 145 15.24 -13.26 -1.14
C SER A 145 14.84 -12.71 0.23
N LYS A 146 13.85 -13.31 0.89
CA LYS A 146 13.48 -12.95 2.27
C LYS A 146 14.59 -13.31 3.27
N VAL A 147 15.23 -14.47 3.13
CA VAL A 147 16.35 -14.89 3.98
C VAL A 147 17.53 -13.93 3.81
N GLU A 148 17.87 -13.56 2.57
CA GLU A 148 18.94 -12.59 2.28
C GLU A 148 18.67 -11.24 2.96
N ARG A 149 17.47 -10.67 2.75
CA ARG A 149 17.09 -9.40 3.37
C ARG A 149 17.12 -9.46 4.90
N LEU A 150 16.53 -10.48 5.51
CA LEU A 150 16.52 -10.64 6.97
C LEU A 150 17.93 -10.84 7.54
N THR A 151 18.82 -11.51 6.80
CA THR A 151 20.22 -11.68 7.19
C THR A 151 20.93 -10.32 7.20
N GLN A 152 20.72 -9.51 6.16
CA GLN A 152 21.27 -8.16 6.10
C GLN A 152 20.75 -7.27 7.24
N GLU A 153 19.44 -7.22 7.47
CA GLU A 153 18.82 -6.44 8.55
C GLU A 153 19.36 -6.86 9.93
N ARG A 154 19.54 -8.18 10.15
CA ARG A 154 20.14 -8.71 11.39
C ARG A 154 21.57 -8.21 11.56
N ASP A 155 22.39 -8.28 10.52
CA ASP A 155 23.81 -7.92 10.59
C ASP A 155 23.98 -6.41 10.84
N GLU A 156 23.16 -5.57 10.19
CA GLU A 156 23.10 -4.12 10.43
C GLU A 156 22.68 -3.81 11.87
N ALA A 157 21.63 -4.47 12.38
CA ALA A 157 21.17 -4.28 13.76
C ALA A 157 22.24 -4.73 14.78
N GLN A 158 22.96 -5.82 14.52
CA GLN A 158 24.06 -6.29 15.38
C GLN A 158 25.21 -5.28 15.42
N ALA A 159 25.62 -4.72 14.27
CA ALA A 159 26.66 -3.71 14.21
C ALA A 159 26.30 -2.44 15.00
N VAL A 160 25.04 -2.01 14.96
CA VAL A 160 24.55 -0.87 15.77
C VAL A 160 24.64 -1.17 17.27
N VAL A 161 24.22 -2.36 17.69
CA VAL A 161 24.26 -2.78 19.10
C VAL A 161 25.71 -2.88 19.60
N GLU A 162 26.62 -3.44 18.81
CA GLU A 162 28.05 -3.51 19.15
C GLU A 162 28.67 -2.11 19.28
N ALA A 163 28.40 -1.22 18.33
CA ALA A 163 28.88 0.16 18.38
C ALA A 163 28.32 0.96 19.58
N GLN A 164 27.10 0.65 20.04
CA GLN A 164 26.52 1.26 21.25
C GLN A 164 27.21 0.75 22.52
N ARG A 165 27.49 -0.56 22.62
CA ARG A 165 28.22 -1.16 23.74
C ARG A 165 29.64 -0.60 23.89
N GLU A 166 30.34 -0.37 22.78
CA GLU A 166 31.69 0.21 22.81
C GLU A 166 31.72 1.69 23.24
N ARG A 167 30.61 2.42 23.08
CA ARG A 167 30.49 3.85 23.46
C ARG A 167 30.13 4.07 24.93
N GLU A 168 29.63 3.05 25.62
CA GLU A 168 29.31 3.08 27.05
C GLU A 168 30.23 2.14 27.85
N PRO A 169 31.56 2.42 27.97
CA PRO A 169 32.41 1.60 28.80
C PRO A 169 31.93 1.68 30.26
N GLU A 170 31.76 0.52 30.90
CA GLU A 170 31.25 0.33 32.26
C GLU A 170 31.83 1.37 33.24
N ARG A 171 30.95 2.07 33.97
CA ARG A 171 31.31 2.92 35.11
C ARG A 171 31.53 2.08 36.37
#